data_AF-A0A4Q1JQD9-F1
#
_entry.id   AF-A0A4Q1JQD9-F1
#
_cell.length_a   1.000
_cell.length_b   1.000
_cell.length_c   1.000
_cell.angle_alpha   90.00
_cell.angle_beta   90.00
_cell.angle_gamma   90.00
#
_symmetry.space_group_name_H-M   'P 1'
#
loop_
_entity.id
_entity.type
_entity.pdbx_description
1 polymer ?
#
loop_
_entity_poly.entity_id
_entity_poly.type
_entity_poly.pdbx_seq_one_letter_code
_entity_poly.pdbx_strand_id
1 'polypeptide(L)' 'MKIFWIGIIVFALGIALRIQANLSTYVDNEGVMHESFSTPLSFFFAILGIILLIISLFINLKNKKTTKGELSSQ' A
#
# COMPACT_ATOMS: atom_id res chain seq x y z
N MET A 1 16.40 -0.83 2.45
CA MET A 1 15.60 0.39 2.25
C MET A 1 14.86 0.46 0.90
N LYS A 2 15.30 -0.21 -0.19
CA LYS A 2 14.60 -0.14 -1.49
C LYS A 2 13.13 -0.60 -1.43
N ILE A 3 12.83 -1.67 -0.68
CA ILE A 3 11.47 -2.23 -0.52
C ILE A 3 10.50 -1.23 0.11
N PHE A 4 10.96 -0.44 1.09
CA PHE A 4 10.15 0.60 1.73
C PHE A 4 9.63 1.61 0.70
N TRP A 5 10.53 2.13 -0.13
CA TRP A 5 10.18 3.09 -1.18
C TRP A 5 9.25 2.50 -2.25
N ILE A 6 9.48 1.24 -2.64
CA ILE A 6 8.57 0.53 -3.54
C ILE A 6 7.17 0.43 -2.90
N GLY A 7 7.07 0.11 -1.61
CA GLY A 7 5.81 0.08 -0.88
C GLY A 7 5.09 1.41 -0.87
N ILE A 8 5.81 2.53 -0.65
CA ILE A 8 5.24 3.88 -0.72
C ILE A 8 4.67 4.18 -2.10
N ILE A 9 5.43 3.90 -3.17
CA ILE A 9 5.00 4.19 -4.55
C ILE A 9 3.75 3.39 -4.90
N VAL A 10 3.74 2.09 -4.58
CA VAL A 10 2.59 1.20 -4.85
C VAL A 10 1.36 1.63 -4.04
N PHE A 11 1.54 2.02 -2.78
CA PHE A 11 0.46 2.55 -1.95
C PHE A 11 -0.10 3.86 -2.52
N ALA A 12 0.77 4.81 -2.88
CA ALA A 12 0.38 6.08 -3.48
C ALA A 12 -0.37 5.88 -4.81
N LEU A 13 0.04 4.89 -5.61
CA LEU A 13 -0.67 4.52 -6.84
C LEU A 13 -2.09 4.00 -6.54
N GLY A 14 -2.26 3.18 -5.50
CA GLY A 14 -3.57 2.73 -5.04
C GLY A 14 -4.47 3.91 -4.61
N ILE A 15 -3.93 4.87 -3.86
CA ILE A 15 -4.66 6.08 -3.46
C ILE A 15 -5.03 6.94 -4.67
N ALA A 16 -4.11 7.14 -5.62
CA ALA A 16 -4.38 7.90 -6.83
C ALA A 16 -5.51 7.26 -7.67
N LEU A 17 -5.47 5.94 -7.83
CA LEU A 17 -6.54 5.18 -8.48
C LEU A 17 -7.87 5.28 -7.74
N ARG A 18 -7.86 5.33 -6.39
CA ARG A 18 -9.09 5.49 -5.61
C ARG A 18 -9.73 6.86 -5.81
N ILE A 19 -8.91 7.92 -5.87
CA ILE A 19 -9.37 9.28 -6.16
C ILE A 19 -9.99 9.32 -7.57
N GLN A 20 -9.34 8.72 -8.56
CA GLN A 20 -9.87 8.63 -9.92
C GLN A 20 -11.16 7.79 -10.00
N ALA A 21 -11.26 6.69 -9.24
CA ALA A 21 -12.45 5.86 -9.17
C ALA A 21 -13.67 6.64 -8.67
N ASN A 22 -13.50 7.48 -7.64
CA ASN A 22 -14.56 8.35 -7.11
C ASN A 22 -14.96 9.48 -8.04
N LEU A 23 -14.10 9.87 -9.01
CA LEU A 23 -14.46 10.85 -10.03
C LEU A 23 -15.20 10.21 -11.23
N SER A 24 -15.09 8.89 -11.37
CA SER A 24 -15.70 8.13 -12.47
C SER A 24 -16.93 7.33 -12.05
N THR A 25 -17.34 7.44 -10.79
CA THR A 25 -18.69 7.02 -10.36
C THR A 25 -19.72 7.83 -11.11
N TYR A 26 -20.66 7.13 -11.74
CA TYR A 26 -21.76 7.73 -12.48
C TYR A 26 -23.09 7.18 -11.96
N VAL A 27 -24.13 7.99 -12.13
CA VAL A 27 -25.51 7.61 -11.85
C VAL A 27 -26.14 7.22 -13.18
N ASP A 28 -26.73 6.04 -13.25
CA ASP A 28 -27.43 5.62 -14.46
C ASP A 28 -28.81 6.31 -14.59
N ASN A 29 -29.51 6.00 -15.67
CA ASN A 29 -30.83 6.57 -15.94
C ASN A 29 -31.92 6.10 -14.94
N GLU A 30 -31.63 5.10 -14.12
CA GLU A 30 -32.52 4.57 -13.07
C GLU A 30 -32.19 5.19 -11.70
N GLY A 31 -31.21 6.08 -11.62
CA GLY A 31 -30.78 6.72 -10.38
C GLY A 31 -29.82 5.85 -9.55
N VAL A 32 -29.31 4.75 -10.09
CA VAL A 32 -28.40 3.83 -9.39
C VAL A 32 -26.96 4.33 -9.54
N MET A 33 -26.25 4.45 -8.42
CA MET A 33 -24.81 4.72 -8.44
C MET A 33 -24.03 3.45 -8.80
N HIS A 34 -23.26 3.53 -9.87
CA HIS A 34 -22.32 2.47 -10.25
C HIS A 34 -20.92 2.83 -9.80
N GLU A 35 -20.28 1.92 -9.08
CA GLU A 35 -18.87 2.05 -8.75
C GLU A 35 -18.01 1.87 -10.00
N SER A 36 -16.96 2.68 -10.11
CA SER A 36 -15.99 2.55 -11.19
C SER A 36 -15.28 1.19 -11.12
N PHE A 37 -15.04 0.57 -12.29
CA PHE A 37 -14.26 -0.67 -12.40
C PHE A 37 -12.84 -0.53 -11.81
N SER A 38 -12.34 0.70 -11.70
CA SER A 38 -11.06 1.02 -11.09
C SER A 38 -11.05 0.88 -9.55
N THR A 39 -12.22 0.79 -8.89
CA THR A 39 -12.34 0.61 -7.44
C THR A 39 -11.63 -0.65 -6.92
N PRO A 40 -11.93 -1.88 -7.38
CA PRO A 40 -11.25 -3.08 -6.89
C PRO A 40 -9.74 -3.04 -7.15
N LEU A 41 -9.32 -2.43 -8.26
CA LEU A 41 -7.91 -2.29 -8.61
C LEU A 41 -7.18 -1.34 -7.64
N SER A 42 -7.81 -0.22 -7.27
CA SER A 42 -7.27 0.73 -6.30
C SER A 42 -7.02 0.09 -4.93
N PHE A 43 -7.96 -0.76 -4.47
CA PHE A 43 -7.81 -1.51 -3.22
C PHE A 43 -6.67 -2.52 -3.29
N PHE A 44 -6.52 -3.23 -4.40
CA PHE A 44 -5.44 -4.18 -4.59
C PHE A 44 -4.07 -3.51 -4.46
N PHE A 45 -3.85 -2.39 -5.15
CA PHE A 45 -2.59 -1.65 -5.05
C PHE A 45 -2.35 -1.08 -3.64
N ALA A 46 -3.38 -0.53 -2.99
CA ALA A 46 -3.24 -0.03 -1.62
C ALA A 46 -2.84 -1.13 -0.63
N ILE A 47 -3.51 -2.29 -0.67
CA ILE A 47 -3.20 -3.44 0.19
C ILE A 47 -1.79 -3.96 -0.09
N LEU A 48 -1.41 -4.11 -1.36
CA LEU A 48 -0.08 -4.57 -1.74
C LEU A 48 1.01 -3.61 -1.23
N GLY A 49 0.79 -2.30 -1.34
CA GLY A 49 1.69 -1.29 -0.81
C GLY A 49 1.87 -1.42 0.71
N ILE A 50 0.77 -1.60 1.45
CA ILE A 50 0.80 -1.81 2.92
C ILE A 50 1.60 -3.08 3.27
N ILE A 51 1.38 -4.19 2.57
CA ILE A 51 2.11 -5.44 2.80
C ILE A 51 3.63 -5.22 2.63
N LEU A 52 4.05 -4.54 1.58
CA LEU A 52 5.46 -4.23 1.34
C LEU A 52 6.07 -3.36 2.44
N LEU A 53 5.33 -2.37 2.94
CA LEU A 53 5.75 -1.52 4.05
C LEU A 53 5.93 -2.33 5.34
N ILE A 54 4.98 -3.21 5.65
CA ILE A 54 5.04 -4.11 6.80
C ILE A 54 6.25 -5.03 6.70
N ILE A 55 6.47 -5.67 5.55
CA ILE A 55 7.65 -6.53 5.31
C ILE A 55 8.94 -5.73 5.51
N SER A 56 9.03 -4.53 4.95
CA SER A 56 10.22 -3.68 5.14
C SER A 56 10.45 -3.31 6.61
N LEU A 57 9.38 -3.09 7.39
CA LEU A 57 9.47 -2.81 8.81
C LEU A 57 10.00 -4.02 9.58
N PHE A 58 9.48 -5.22 9.31
CA PHE A 58 9.95 -6.46 9.94
C PHE A 58 11.42 -6.75 9.63
N ILE A 59 11.87 -6.56 8.39
CA ILE A 59 13.28 -6.73 8.02
C ILE A 59 14.17 -5.75 8.82
N ASN A 60 13.77 -4.47 8.90
CA ASN A 60 14.52 -3.48 9.67
C ASN A 60 14.55 -3.81 11.17
N LEU A 61 13.44 -4.27 11.75
CA LEU A 61 13.38 -4.68 13.16
C LEU A 61 14.27 -5.90 13.44
N LYS A 62 14.28 -6.89 12.55
CA LYS A 62 15.14 -8.08 12.66
C LYS A 62 16.62 -7.67 12.61
N ASN A 63 17.00 -6.84 11.65
CA ASN A 63 18.38 -6.34 11.52
C ASN A 63 18.82 -5.54 12.75
N LYS A 64 17.93 -4.73 13.34
CA LYS A 64 18.24 -3.96 14.55
C LYS A 64 18.44 -4.83 15.79
N LYS A 65 17.79 -6.01 15.87
CA LYS A 65 17.97 -6.96 16.98
C LYS A 65 19.32 -7.69 16.89
N THR A 66 19.76 -8.09 15.70
CA THR A 66 21.07 -8.76 15.51
C THR A 66 22.22 -7.84 15.92
N THR A 67 22.21 -6.57 15.49
CA THR A 67 23.28 -5.62 15.82
C THR A 67 23.39 -5.32 17.31
N LYS A 68 22.28 -5.35 18.06
CA LYS A 68 22.30 -5.17 19.53
C LYS A 68 22.78 -6.41 20.28
N GLY A 69 22.55 -7.61 19.73
CA GLY A 69 23.04 -8.86 20.32
C GLY A 69 24.57 -8.97 20.24
N GLU A 70 25.16 -8.60 19.11
CA GLU A 70 26.62 -8.61 18.92
C GLU A 70 27.35 -7.61 19.83
N LEU A 71 26.76 -6.43 20.08
CA LEU A 71 27.34 -5.41 20.97
C LEU A 71 27.27 -5.74 22.47
N SER A 72 26.46 -6.72 22.88
CA SER A 72 26.29 -7.14 24.27
C SER A 72 27.21 -8.31 24.65
N SER A 73 27.86 -8.92 23.67
CA SER A 73 28.76 -10.07 23.83
C SER A 73 30.25 -9.72 23.67
N GLN A 74 30.55 -8.42 23.53
CA GLN A 74 31.90 -7.85 23.57
C GLN A 74 32.07 -7.10 24.90
#